data_AF-A0A419HTJ9-F1
#
_entry.id   AF-A0A419HTJ9-F1
#
_cell.length_a   1.000
_cell.length_b   1.000
_cell.length_c   1.000
_cell.angle_alpha   90.00
_cell.angle_beta   90.00
_cell.angle_gamma   90.00
#
_symmetry.space_group_name_H-M   'P 1'
#
loop_
_entity.id
_entity.type
_entity.pdbx_description
1 polymer ?
#
loop_
_entity_poly.entity_id
_entity_poly.type
_entity_poly.pdbx_seq_one_letter_code
_entity_poly.pdbx_strand_id
1 'polypeptide(L)'
;MPRYGSGLTAELIHELNTKENLTLTEIGARYGISPQAVSKIKSKGKLKTPREVAMENFPWPGMDPKFKRSVPYQRITDHLEYVVTGGTGMSKAKLTELRRWYKQFGKYNHVLVYDPTIPPRQGMQSGGWGLEPRVESDADLLIRENEYTTLSDAGREIWRIPDRFPEI
;
A
#
# COMPACT_ATOMS: atom_id res chain seq x y z
N MET A 1 22.52 -14.94 -31.86
CA MET A 1 22.13 -14.79 -30.44
C MET A 1 21.31 -13.51 -30.29
N PRO A 2 20.04 -13.53 -29.84
CA PRO A 2 19.28 -12.28 -29.73
C PRO A 2 19.55 -11.57 -28.41
N ARG A 3 19.71 -10.24 -28.53
CA ARG A 3 20.03 -9.25 -27.50
C ARG A 3 18.94 -9.17 -26.42
N TYR A 4 19.34 -9.28 -25.16
CA TYR A 4 18.55 -8.78 -24.03
C TYR A 4 18.59 -7.24 -24.09
N GLY A 5 17.56 -6.62 -24.69
CA GLY A 5 17.54 -5.18 -24.91
C GLY A 5 16.15 -4.56 -25.03
N SER A 6 15.09 -5.21 -24.52
CA SER A 6 13.73 -4.65 -24.57
C SER A 6 13.43 -3.64 -23.47
N GLY A 7 14.28 -3.51 -22.43
CA GLY A 7 13.98 -2.68 -21.25
C GLY A 7 12.82 -3.20 -20.40
N LEU A 8 12.26 -4.37 -20.73
CA LEU A 8 11.08 -4.93 -20.08
C LEU A 8 11.45 -5.62 -18.75
N THR A 9 10.88 -5.15 -17.64
CA THR A 9 11.05 -5.73 -16.29
C THR A 9 9.78 -6.43 -15.82
N ALA A 10 9.86 -7.25 -14.76
CA ALA A 10 8.68 -7.90 -14.18
C ALA A 10 7.68 -6.87 -13.61
N GLU A 11 8.18 -5.78 -13.02
CA GLU A 11 7.38 -4.67 -12.49
C GLU A 11 6.62 -3.95 -13.62
N LEU A 12 7.31 -3.63 -14.72
CA LEU A 12 6.68 -3.01 -15.89
C LEU A 12 5.63 -3.93 -16.53
N ILE A 13 5.89 -5.25 -16.60
CA ILE A 13 4.89 -6.22 -17.07
C ILE A 13 3.66 -6.25 -16.15
N HIS A 14 3.85 -6.12 -14.83
CA HIS A 14 2.75 -6.05 -13.87
C HIS A 14 1.94 -4.76 -14.08
N GLU A 15 2.59 -3.61 -14.18
CA GLU A 15 1.95 -2.32 -14.42
C GLU A 15 1.14 -2.30 -15.73
N LEU A 16 1.72 -2.81 -16.83
CA LEU A 16 1.03 -2.92 -18.12
C LEU A 16 -0.19 -3.85 -18.06
N ASN A 17 -0.14 -4.92 -17.25
CA ASN A 17 -1.29 -5.79 -17.03
C ASN A 17 -2.37 -5.11 -16.17
N THR A 18 -1.99 -4.38 -15.12
CA THR A 18 -2.94 -3.89 -14.11
C THR A 18 -3.52 -2.51 -14.42
N LYS A 19 -2.70 -1.58 -14.93
CA LYS A 19 -3.12 -0.21 -15.25
C LYS A 19 -3.65 -0.10 -16.67
N GLU A 20 -3.01 -0.77 -17.63
CA GLU A 20 -3.37 -0.71 -19.05
C GLU A 20 -4.20 -1.91 -19.52
N ASN A 21 -4.42 -2.92 -18.66
CA ASN A 21 -5.18 -4.14 -18.98
C ASN A 21 -4.64 -4.90 -20.21
N LEU A 22 -3.33 -4.83 -20.46
CA LEU A 22 -2.70 -5.49 -21.61
C LEU A 22 -2.35 -6.94 -21.31
N THR A 23 -2.63 -7.81 -22.28
CA THR A 23 -2.22 -9.21 -22.27
C THR A 23 -0.73 -9.38 -22.54
N LEU A 24 -0.15 -10.51 -22.14
CA LEU A 24 1.26 -10.82 -22.44
C LEU A 24 1.56 -10.87 -23.95
N THR A 25 0.55 -11.15 -24.77
CA THR A 25 0.67 -11.14 -26.23
C THR A 25 0.82 -9.73 -26.78
N GLU A 26 0.00 -8.79 -26.28
CA GLU A 26 0.08 -7.38 -26.66
C GLU A 26 1.37 -6.72 -26.16
N ILE A 27 1.79 -7.07 -24.93
CA ILE A 27 3.09 -6.64 -24.38
C ILE A 27 4.23 -7.19 -25.24
N GLY A 28 4.16 -8.46 -25.64
CA GLY A 28 5.15 -9.06 -26.53
C GLY A 28 5.26 -8.33 -27.87
N ALA A 29 4.11 -8.05 -28.51
CA ALA A 29 4.05 -7.29 -29.76
C ALA A 29 4.63 -5.87 -29.60
N ARG A 30 4.29 -5.17 -28.51
CA ARG A 30 4.77 -3.80 -28.22
C ARG A 30 6.29 -3.74 -28.01
N TYR A 31 6.87 -4.76 -27.40
CA TYR A 31 8.29 -4.80 -27.05
C TYR A 31 9.14 -5.69 -27.99
N GLY A 32 8.55 -6.17 -29.09
CA GLY A 32 9.24 -6.98 -30.10
C GLY A 32 9.75 -8.33 -29.59
N ILE A 33 9.10 -8.91 -28.57
CA ILE A 33 9.48 -10.21 -27.98
C ILE A 33 8.29 -11.17 -27.93
N SER A 34 8.57 -12.48 -27.81
CA SER A 34 7.49 -13.47 -27.75
C SER A 34 6.73 -13.41 -26.41
N PRO A 35 5.44 -13.80 -26.37
CA PRO A 35 4.68 -13.89 -25.13
C PRO A 35 5.32 -14.84 -24.11
N GLN A 36 6.00 -15.90 -24.57
CA GLN A 36 6.77 -16.81 -23.71
C GLN A 36 7.99 -16.13 -23.07
N ALA A 37 8.66 -15.23 -23.81
CA ALA A 37 9.74 -14.43 -23.27
C ALA A 37 9.23 -13.44 -22.21
N VAL A 38 8.09 -12.78 -22.46
CA VAL A 38 7.41 -11.93 -21.46
C VAL A 38 7.09 -12.74 -20.19
N SER A 39 6.48 -13.92 -20.33
CA SER A 39 6.17 -14.82 -19.21
C SER A 39 7.42 -15.22 -18.42
N LYS A 40 8.53 -15.51 -19.11
CA LYS A 40 9.81 -15.85 -18.50
C LYS A 40 10.45 -14.67 -17.75
N ILE A 41 10.30 -13.44 -18.25
CA ILE A 41 10.75 -12.23 -17.53
C ILE A 41 9.91 -12.03 -16.27
N LYS A 42 8.59 -12.16 -16.39
CA LYS A 42 7.65 -12.08 -15.27
C LYS A 42 7.94 -13.11 -14.18
N SER A 43 8.32 -14.34 -14.54
CA SER A 43 8.63 -15.41 -13.57
C SER A 43 10.03 -15.34 -12.97
N LYS A 44 11.00 -14.76 -13.69
CA LYS A 44 12.38 -14.59 -13.21
C LYS A 44 12.60 -13.34 -12.37
N GLY A 45 11.85 -12.27 -12.62
CA GLY A 45 11.84 -11.14 -11.70
C GLY A 45 11.22 -11.60 -10.40
N LYS A 46 11.97 -11.57 -9.29
CA LYS A 46 11.36 -11.56 -7.97
C LYS A 46 10.55 -10.28 -7.88
N LEU A 47 9.28 -10.34 -8.28
CA LEU A 47 8.32 -9.33 -7.88
C LEU A 47 8.37 -9.31 -6.36
N LYS A 48 8.78 -8.17 -5.81
CA LYS A 48 8.71 -7.95 -4.37
C LYS A 48 7.29 -8.32 -3.94
N THR A 49 7.20 -9.15 -2.91
CA THR A 49 5.91 -9.46 -2.34
C THR A 49 5.23 -8.16 -1.93
N PRO A 50 3.89 -8.12 -1.92
CA PRO A 50 3.14 -7.01 -1.37
C PRO A 50 3.69 -6.48 -0.05
N ARG A 51 4.07 -7.41 0.82
CA ARG A 51 4.66 -7.14 2.12
C ARG A 51 6.03 -6.48 2.01
N GLU A 52 6.89 -6.90 1.10
CA GLU A 52 8.21 -6.29 0.91
C GLU A 52 8.09 -4.85 0.40
N VAL A 53 7.24 -4.59 -0.60
CA VAL A 53 6.98 -3.23 -1.10
C VAL A 53 6.43 -2.32 0.01
N ALA A 54 5.47 -2.84 0.77
CA ALA A 54 4.87 -2.14 1.90
C ALA A 54 5.87 -1.84 3.03
N MET A 55 6.76 -2.79 3.33
CA MET A 55 7.77 -2.64 4.39
C MET A 55 8.89 -1.67 3.99
N GLU A 56 9.29 -1.64 2.72
CA GLU A 56 10.27 -0.67 2.21
C GLU A 56 9.75 0.76 2.26
N ASN A 57 8.44 0.95 2.13
CA ASN A 57 7.76 2.24 2.21
C ASN A 57 7.04 2.42 3.55
N PHE A 58 7.46 1.69 4.57
CA PHE A 58 6.87 1.78 5.90
C PHE A 58 7.30 3.10 6.57
N PRO A 59 6.37 3.98 6.96
CA PRO A 59 6.69 5.36 7.37
C PRO A 59 7.48 5.47 8.69
N TRP A 60 7.56 4.38 9.46
CA TRP A 60 8.06 4.36 10.82
C TRP A 60 9.15 3.30 11.02
N PRO A 61 10.35 3.47 10.44
CA PRO A 61 11.43 2.48 10.52
C PRO A 61 11.93 2.23 11.96
N GLY A 62 11.79 3.22 12.85
CA GLY A 62 12.17 3.16 14.27
C GLY A 62 11.03 2.90 15.25
N MET A 63 9.84 2.51 14.78
CA MET A 63 8.67 2.33 15.66
C MET A 63 8.90 1.24 16.72
N ASP A 64 8.68 1.59 17.98
CA ASP A 64 8.69 0.64 19.10
C ASP A 64 7.66 -0.49 18.86
N PRO A 65 8.06 -1.77 18.96
CA PRO A 65 7.17 -2.92 18.77
C PRO A 65 5.86 -2.90 19.57
N LYS A 66 5.80 -2.21 20.72
CA LYS A 66 4.57 -2.12 21.54
C LYS A 66 3.40 -1.46 20.77
N PHE A 67 3.69 -0.56 19.85
CA PHE A 67 2.67 0.13 19.05
C PHE A 67 2.07 -0.76 17.95
N LYS A 68 2.76 -1.86 17.60
CA LYS A 68 2.34 -2.82 16.57
C LYS A 68 1.17 -3.72 16.99
N ARG A 69 0.86 -3.78 18.28
CA ARG A 69 -0.23 -4.60 18.84
C ARG A 69 -1.59 -3.87 18.86
N SER A 70 -1.64 -2.66 18.31
CA SER A 70 -2.83 -1.80 18.33
C SER A 70 -3.73 -2.05 17.12
N VAL A 71 -5.02 -1.72 17.24
CA VAL A 71 -5.98 -1.78 16.12
C VAL A 71 -5.59 -0.83 14.97
N PRO A 72 -5.14 0.43 15.22
CA PRO A 72 -4.62 1.28 14.16
C PRO A 72 -3.49 0.64 13.35
N TYR A 73 -2.53 -0.01 14.01
CA TYR A 73 -1.45 -0.71 13.32
C TYR A 73 -1.96 -1.89 12.47
N GLN A 74 -2.94 -2.63 12.97
CA GLN A 74 -3.57 -3.69 12.17
C GLN A 74 -4.21 -3.10 10.90
N ARG A 75 -4.95 -1.99 11.01
CA ARG A 75 -5.59 -1.35 9.85
C ARG A 75 -4.59 -0.78 8.85
N ILE A 76 -3.47 -0.25 9.33
CA ILE A 76 -2.30 0.08 8.51
C ILE A 76 -1.83 -1.13 7.70
N THR A 77 -1.62 -2.29 8.33
CA THR A 77 -1.15 -3.48 7.61
C THR A 77 -2.20 -4.01 6.63
N ASP A 78 -3.48 -3.88 6.96
CA ASP A 78 -4.59 -4.27 6.10
C ASP A 78 -4.67 -3.36 4.86
N HIS A 79 -4.44 -2.06 5.02
CA HIS A 79 -4.35 -1.12 3.92
C HIS A 79 -3.19 -1.44 2.99
N LEU A 80 -2.00 -1.71 3.55
CA LEU A 80 -0.84 -2.10 2.75
C LEU A 80 -1.10 -3.37 1.94
N GLU A 81 -1.75 -4.38 2.53
CA GLU A 81 -2.17 -5.57 1.79
C GLU A 81 -3.19 -5.26 0.71
N TYR A 82 -4.18 -4.40 1.00
CA TYR A 82 -5.21 -4.01 0.05
C TYR A 82 -4.66 -3.24 -1.15
N VAL A 83 -3.77 -2.26 -0.93
CA VAL A 83 -3.16 -1.45 -1.98
C VAL A 83 -2.44 -2.31 -3.00
N VAL A 84 -1.78 -3.38 -2.55
CA VAL A 84 -1.06 -4.26 -3.47
C VAL A 84 -1.95 -5.33 -4.10
N THR A 85 -2.90 -5.88 -3.36
CA THR A 85 -3.68 -7.06 -3.82
C THR A 85 -5.03 -6.69 -4.44
N GLY A 86 -5.47 -5.44 -4.29
CA GLY A 86 -6.85 -5.02 -4.56
C GLY A 86 -7.89 -5.72 -3.66
N GLY A 87 -7.45 -6.35 -2.56
CA GLY A 87 -8.29 -7.17 -1.69
C GLY A 87 -8.32 -8.67 -2.02
N THR A 88 -7.62 -9.10 -3.08
CA THR A 88 -7.55 -10.51 -3.45
C THR A 88 -6.90 -11.34 -2.35
N GLY A 89 -7.60 -12.37 -1.85
CA GLY A 89 -7.12 -13.25 -0.78
C GLY A 89 -7.36 -12.71 0.64
N MET A 90 -7.84 -11.49 0.79
CA MET A 90 -8.23 -10.93 2.09
C MET A 90 -9.61 -11.47 2.51
N SER A 91 -9.80 -11.72 3.81
CA SER A 91 -11.08 -12.22 4.31
C SER A 91 -12.18 -11.14 4.26
N LYS A 92 -13.44 -11.57 4.12
CA LYS A 92 -14.60 -10.67 4.11
C LYS A 92 -14.66 -9.78 5.36
N ALA A 93 -14.36 -10.33 6.53
CA ALA A 93 -14.31 -9.58 7.78
C ALA A 93 -13.24 -8.48 7.74
N LYS A 94 -12.06 -8.80 7.21
CA LYS A 94 -10.95 -7.86 7.05
C LYS A 94 -11.31 -6.71 6.10
N LEU A 95 -11.87 -7.03 4.92
CA LEU A 95 -12.32 -6.03 3.95
C LEU A 95 -13.45 -5.14 4.50
N THR A 96 -14.37 -5.72 5.28
CA THR A 96 -15.44 -4.98 5.95
C THR A 96 -14.90 -3.95 6.94
N GLU A 97 -13.96 -4.36 7.78
CA GLU A 97 -13.34 -3.49 8.76
C GLU A 97 -12.47 -2.42 8.11
N LEU A 98 -11.73 -2.78 7.06
CA LEU A 98 -10.93 -1.82 6.31
C LEU A 98 -11.79 -0.76 5.62
N ARG A 99 -12.93 -1.16 5.02
CA ARG A 99 -13.91 -0.21 4.46
C ARG A 99 -14.49 0.72 5.52
N ARG A 100 -14.81 0.20 6.71
CA ARG A 100 -15.28 1.03 7.84
C ARG A 100 -14.24 2.05 8.26
N TRP A 101 -12.97 1.64 8.28
CA TRP A 101 -11.85 2.51 8.60
C TRP A 101 -11.64 3.59 7.55
N TYR A 102 -11.65 3.27 6.25
CA TYR A 102 -11.58 4.28 5.17
C TYR A 102 -12.70 5.32 5.23
N LYS A 103 -13.91 4.90 5.60
CA LYS A 103 -15.01 5.82 5.82
C LYS A 103 -14.73 6.85 6.93
N GLN A 104 -13.84 6.56 7.89
CA GLN A 104 -13.50 7.55 8.92
C GLN A 104 -12.71 8.73 8.34
N PHE A 105 -11.78 8.46 7.41
CA PHE A 105 -11.00 9.50 6.75
C PHE A 105 -11.85 10.28 5.74
N GLY A 106 -12.70 9.60 4.96
CA GLY A 106 -13.58 10.26 3.99
C GLY A 106 -14.75 11.03 4.63
N LYS A 107 -15.57 10.35 5.45
CA LYS A 107 -16.81 10.93 6.00
C LYS A 107 -16.54 11.96 7.09
N TYR A 108 -15.56 11.71 7.95
CA TYR A 108 -15.29 12.57 9.09
C TYR A 108 -14.06 13.46 8.88
N ASN A 109 -13.45 13.44 7.69
CA ASN A 109 -12.27 14.25 7.35
C ASN A 109 -11.16 14.17 8.42
N HIS A 110 -10.86 12.96 8.85
CA HIS A 110 -9.75 12.69 9.78
C HIS A 110 -8.50 12.26 9.03
N VAL A 111 -7.38 12.22 9.76
CA VAL A 111 -6.11 11.62 9.36
C VAL A 111 -5.55 10.81 10.53
N LEU A 112 -4.83 9.72 10.24
CA LEU A 112 -4.15 8.95 11.27
C LEU A 112 -2.80 9.60 11.60
N VAL A 113 -2.55 9.83 12.88
CA VAL A 113 -1.29 10.38 13.39
C VAL A 113 -0.59 9.31 14.23
N TYR A 114 0.70 9.11 13.95
CA TYR A 114 1.59 8.40 14.85
C TYR A 114 2.43 9.39 15.63
N ASP A 115 2.39 9.29 16.95
CA ASP A 115 3.24 10.03 17.86
C ASP A 115 3.43 9.19 19.14
N PRO A 116 4.65 8.69 19.41
CA PRO A 116 4.91 7.78 20.53
C PRO A 116 4.63 8.39 21.91
N THR A 117 4.47 9.72 22.01
CA THR A 117 4.14 10.43 23.25
C THR A 117 2.65 10.43 23.56
N ILE A 118 1.78 10.10 22.59
CA ILE A 118 0.34 10.00 22.80
C ILE A 118 0.06 8.91 23.85
N PRO A 119 -0.59 9.24 24.98
CA PRO A 119 -0.88 8.26 26.02
C PRO A 119 -1.95 7.25 25.57
N PRO A 120 -1.95 6.02 26.11
CA PRO A 120 -3.04 5.07 25.88
C PRO A 120 -4.37 5.66 26.32
N ARG A 121 -5.40 5.54 25.47
CA ARG A 121 -6.79 5.85 25.87
C ARG A 121 -7.34 4.72 26.74
N GLN A 122 -8.33 5.03 27.58
CA GLN A 122 -8.98 4.04 28.45
C GLN A 122 -9.46 2.83 27.63
N GLY A 123 -9.03 1.63 28.01
CA GLY A 123 -9.34 0.38 27.30
C GLY A 123 -8.39 0.01 26.15
N MET A 124 -7.39 0.83 25.84
CA MET A 124 -6.35 0.49 24.85
C MET A 124 -5.06 0.04 25.54
N GLN A 125 -4.47 -1.05 25.04
CA GLN A 125 -3.20 -1.59 25.57
C GLN A 125 -1.98 -0.72 25.26
N SER A 126 -2.05 0.10 24.21
CA SER A 126 -0.97 1.00 23.80
C SER A 126 -1.52 2.35 23.35
N GLY A 127 -0.73 3.40 23.60
CA GLY A 127 -0.93 4.73 23.03
C GLY A 127 -0.28 4.82 21.65
N GLY A 128 0.21 6.00 21.29
CA GLY A 128 0.99 6.18 20.05
C GLY A 128 0.17 6.57 18.82
N TRP A 129 -1.16 6.42 18.86
CA TRP A 129 -2.02 6.58 17.70
C TRP A 129 -3.16 7.57 17.97
N GLY A 130 -3.31 8.55 17.08
CA GLY A 130 -4.38 9.53 17.10
C GLY A 130 -5.19 9.49 15.80
N LEU A 131 -6.48 9.75 15.90
CA LEU A 131 -7.31 10.17 14.76
C LEU A 131 -7.58 11.64 14.96
N GLU A 132 -6.95 12.47 14.13
CA GLU A 132 -7.01 13.91 14.25
C GLU A 132 -7.78 14.51 13.06
N PRO A 133 -8.41 15.68 13.22
CA PRO A 133 -8.95 16.42 12.09
C PRO A 133 -7.86 16.71 11.06
N ARG A 134 -8.23 16.58 9.80
CA ARG A 134 -7.32 16.78 8.66
C ARG A 134 -6.99 18.26 8.46
N VAL A 135 -5.75 18.54 8.08
CA VAL A 135 -5.28 19.86 7.66
C VAL A 135 -4.89 19.84 6.18
N GLU A 136 -4.71 21.01 5.58
CA GLU A 136 -4.42 21.15 4.15
C GLU A 136 -3.14 20.41 3.73
N SER A 137 -2.09 20.44 4.56
CA SER A 137 -0.82 19.76 4.30
C SER A 137 -0.92 18.24 4.25
N ASP A 138 -1.99 17.65 4.76
CA ASP A 138 -2.20 16.20 4.70
C ASP A 138 -2.60 15.74 3.27
N ALA A 139 -3.02 16.64 2.37
CA ALA A 139 -3.42 16.37 0.97
C ALA A 139 -4.52 15.30 0.78
N ASP A 140 -4.18 14.08 0.38
CA ASP A 140 -5.09 12.92 0.30
C ASP A 140 -4.50 11.68 0.99
N LEU A 141 -3.44 11.87 1.77
CA LEU A 141 -2.83 10.85 2.60
C LEU A 141 -3.75 10.36 3.72
N LEU A 142 -3.68 9.06 3.98
CA LEU A 142 -4.36 8.42 5.09
C LEU A 142 -3.67 8.70 6.44
N ILE A 143 -2.37 8.97 6.39
CA ILE A 143 -1.50 9.26 7.54
C ILE A 143 -0.91 10.67 7.46
N ARG A 144 -0.65 11.29 8.61
CA ARG A 144 -0.01 12.60 8.69
C ARG A 144 1.50 12.45 8.73
N GLU A 145 2.20 13.21 7.88
CA GLU A 145 3.64 13.39 7.96
C GLU A 145 3.98 14.35 9.13
N ASN A 146 4.88 13.92 10.00
CA ASN A 146 5.29 14.67 11.21
C ASN A 146 6.73 14.27 11.61
N GLU A 147 7.23 14.75 12.76
CA GLU A 147 8.59 14.45 13.23
C GLU A 147 8.88 12.95 13.42
N TYR A 148 7.85 12.11 13.60
CA TYR A 148 7.99 10.67 13.78
C TYR A 148 7.70 9.86 12.50
N THR A 149 7.18 10.50 11.46
CA THR A 149 6.64 9.86 10.26
C THR A 149 7.34 10.40 9.03
N THR A 150 7.99 9.55 8.24
CA THR A 150 8.68 9.98 7.02
C THR A 150 8.17 9.22 5.82
N LEU A 151 7.76 9.94 4.77
CA LEU A 151 7.31 9.35 3.52
C LEU A 151 8.29 9.61 2.39
N SER A 152 8.70 8.53 1.72
CA SER A 152 9.26 8.60 0.37
C SER A 152 8.16 9.00 -0.62
N ASP A 153 8.52 9.46 -1.82
CA ASP A 153 7.53 9.79 -2.86
C ASP A 153 6.71 8.56 -3.27
N ALA A 154 7.35 7.38 -3.33
CA ALA A 154 6.65 6.11 -3.55
C ALA A 154 5.73 5.75 -2.36
N GLY A 155 6.16 6.06 -1.14
CA GLY A 155 5.34 5.91 0.06
C GLY A 155 4.09 6.79 0.01
N ARG A 156 4.21 8.05 -0.42
CA ARG A 156 3.05 8.95 -0.54
C ARG A 156 1.95 8.33 -1.40
N GLU A 157 2.30 7.68 -2.52
CA GLU A 157 1.34 6.99 -3.37
C GLU A 157 0.67 5.81 -2.68
N ILE A 158 1.45 4.99 -1.97
CA ILE A 158 0.92 3.83 -1.22
C ILE A 158 -0.06 4.29 -0.14
N TRP A 159 0.23 5.42 0.52
CA TRP A 159 -0.50 5.91 1.67
C TRP A 159 -1.64 6.86 1.33
N ARG A 160 -1.97 7.07 0.05
CA ARG A 160 -3.18 7.79 -0.35
C ARG A 160 -4.43 7.04 0.09
N ILE A 161 -5.49 7.78 0.39
CA ILE A 161 -6.82 7.20 0.56
C ILE A 161 -7.24 6.59 -0.79
N PRO A 162 -7.59 5.30 -0.87
CA PRO A 162 -7.94 4.68 -2.15
C PRO A 162 -9.21 5.27 -2.77
N ASP A 163 -9.20 5.56 -4.07
CA ASP A 163 -10.38 6.03 -4.82
C ASP A 163 -11.56 5.05 -4.77
N ARG A 164 -11.24 3.75 -4.66
CA ARG A 164 -12.22 2.67 -4.52
C ARG A 164 -12.00 1.94 -3.22
N PHE A 165 -13.06 1.84 -2.43
CA PHE A 165 -13.06 1.05 -1.21
C PHE A 165 -13.35 -0.42 -1.51
N PRO A 166 -12.99 -1.35 -0.61
CA PRO A 166 -13.29 -2.76 -0.78
C PRO A 166 -14.76 -3.04 -1.12
N GLU A 167 -14.97 -3.82 -2.18
CA GLU A 167 -16.25 -4.46 -2.47
C GLU A 167 -16.40 -5.69 -1.55
N ILE A 168 -17.58 -5.88 -0.94
CA ILE A 168 -17.82 -6.82 0.18
C ILE A 168 -19.03 -7.70 -0.13
#